data_AF-A0A1G7LFX2-F1
#
_entry.id   AF-A0A1G7LFX2-F1
#
_cell.length_a   1.000
_cell.length_b   1.000
_cell.length_c   1.000
_cell.angle_alpha   90.00
_cell.angle_beta   90.00
_cell.angle_gamma   90.00
#
_symmetry.space_group_name_H-M   'P 1'
#
loop_
_entity.id
_entity.type
_entity.pdbx_description
1 polymer ?
#
loop_
_entity_poly.entity_id
_entity_poly.type
_entity_poly.pdbx_seq_one_letter_code
_entity_poly.pdbx_strand_id
1 'polypeptide(L)'
;MRNDVPLKVYGHLYPVDAAGYAALAAACADALPAADDVPVLEREGDMARISFEGVYFPVDAVLAAVRAQLRPEQRGKLDVLDLEAWRLTRHTFDQGAVRSHSASLNSVLDYSGF
;
A
#
# COMPACT_ATOMS: atom_id res chain seq x y z
N MET A 1 0.52 23.91 11.51
CA MET A 1 -0.39 22.76 11.65
C MET A 1 0.49 21.53 11.55
N ARG A 2 0.63 20.76 12.63
CA ARG A 2 1.39 19.51 12.59
C ARG A 2 0.52 18.51 11.84
N ASN A 3 1.07 17.80 10.86
CA ASN A 3 0.30 16.80 10.14
C ASN A 3 0.13 15.63 11.11
N ASP A 4 -1.03 15.52 11.77
CA ASP A 4 -1.32 14.50 12.80
C ASP A 4 -1.59 13.11 12.19
N VAL A 5 -1.21 12.89 10.94
CA VAL A 5 -1.28 11.60 10.25
C VAL A 5 0.05 10.88 10.47
N PRO A 6 0.12 9.82 11.29
CA PRO A 6 1.36 9.08 11.50
C PRO A 6 1.72 8.16 10.32
N LEU A 7 0.72 7.74 9.52
CA LEU A 7 0.90 6.72 8.50
C LEU A 7 0.27 7.11 7.17
N LYS A 8 1.04 7.00 6.09
CA LYS A 8 0.53 7.09 4.72
C LYS A 8 0.85 5.80 3.97
N VAL A 9 -0.13 5.24 3.27
CA VAL A 9 0.05 4.01 2.49
C VAL A 9 -0.51 4.21 1.09
N TYR A 10 0.36 3.99 0.09
CA TYR A 10 -0.02 4.10 -1.32
C TYR A 10 0.44 2.89 -2.09
N GLY A 11 -0.42 2.35 -2.92
CA GLY A 11 -0.06 1.14 -3.66
C GLY A 11 -0.99 0.85 -4.81
N HIS A 12 -0.59 -0.15 -5.58
CA HIS A 12 -1.45 -0.74 -6.59
C HIS A 12 -1.05 -2.20 -6.85
N LEU A 13 -2.00 -2.96 -7.37
CA LEU A 13 -1.79 -4.31 -7.91
C LEU A 13 -2.57 -4.44 -9.21
N TYR A 14 -1.91 -4.92 -10.27
CA TYR A 14 -2.54 -5.18 -11.57
C TYR A 14 -1.87 -6.38 -12.26
N PRO A 15 -2.59 -7.16 -13.07
CA PRO A 15 -4.05 -7.16 -13.17
C PRO A 15 -4.71 -7.79 -11.93
N VAL A 16 -5.91 -7.35 -11.58
CA VAL A 16 -6.75 -7.89 -10.50
C VAL A 16 -8.10 -8.34 -11.05
N ASP A 17 -8.51 -9.54 -10.66
CA ASP A 17 -9.84 -10.07 -10.91
C ASP A 17 -10.79 -9.71 -9.75
N ALA A 18 -12.07 -10.10 -9.86
CA ALA A 18 -13.07 -9.79 -8.84
C ALA A 18 -12.77 -10.44 -7.48
N ALA A 19 -12.27 -11.68 -7.48
CA ALA A 19 -11.93 -12.39 -6.25
C ALA A 19 -10.74 -11.71 -5.56
N GLY A 20 -9.73 -11.31 -6.33
CA GLY A 20 -8.56 -10.67 -5.75
C GLY A 20 -8.80 -9.24 -5.30
N TYR A 21 -9.70 -8.52 -5.96
CA TYR A 21 -10.18 -7.24 -5.44
C TYR A 21 -10.93 -7.41 -4.13
N ALA A 22 -11.83 -8.41 -4.03
CA ALA A 22 -12.57 -8.68 -2.81
C ALA A 22 -11.65 -9.09 -1.63
N ALA A 23 -10.60 -9.88 -1.90
CA ALA A 23 -9.61 -10.25 -0.89
C ALA A 23 -8.84 -9.02 -0.37
N LEU A 24 -8.45 -8.11 -1.25
CA LEU A 24 -7.82 -6.84 -0.86
C LEU A 24 -8.77 -5.95 -0.08
N ALA A 25 -10.04 -5.85 -0.49
CA ALA A 25 -11.05 -5.06 0.21
C ALA A 25 -11.26 -5.57 1.65
N ALA A 26 -11.36 -6.89 1.83
CA ALA A 26 -11.46 -7.50 3.14
C ALA A 26 -10.20 -7.24 4.00
N ALA A 27 -9.01 -7.32 3.39
CA ALA A 27 -7.76 -7.06 4.10
C ALA A 27 -7.61 -5.59 4.55
N CYS A 28 -8.23 -4.64 3.83
CA CYS A 28 -8.23 -3.23 4.18
C CYS A 28 -9.34 -2.82 5.18
N ALA A 29 -10.25 -3.73 5.55
CA ALA A 29 -11.47 -3.39 6.29
C ALA A 29 -11.23 -2.75 7.67
N ASP A 30 -10.12 -3.12 8.33
CA ASP A 30 -9.76 -2.61 9.66
C ASP A 30 -8.90 -1.33 9.60
N ALA A 31 -8.67 -0.75 8.42
CA ALA A 31 -7.93 0.50 8.30
C ALA A 31 -8.68 1.67 8.97
N LEU A 32 -7.92 2.57 9.61
CA LEU A 32 -8.44 3.73 10.32
C LEU A 32 -7.96 5.02 9.64
N PRO A 33 -8.63 5.47 8.56
CA PRO A 33 -8.24 6.69 7.84
C PRO A 33 -8.55 7.94 8.67
N ALA A 34 -7.83 9.02 8.38
CA ALA A 34 -8.08 10.33 9.00
C ALA A 34 -9.29 11.04 8.38
N ALA A 35 -9.68 10.66 7.16
CA ALA A 35 -10.83 11.21 6.45
C ALA A 35 -11.61 10.08 5.77
N ASP A 36 -12.94 10.14 5.84
CA ASP A 36 -13.84 9.11 5.31
C ASP A 36 -14.29 9.37 3.87
N ASP A 37 -13.86 10.49 3.26
CA ASP A 37 -14.25 10.92 1.92
C ASP A 37 -13.42 10.28 0.81
N VAL A 38 -12.25 9.71 1.15
CA VAL A 38 -11.38 8.97 0.23
C VAL A 38 -11.42 7.49 0.57
N PRO A 39 -11.93 6.62 -0.34
CA PRO A 39 -11.89 5.19 -0.10
C PRO A 39 -10.45 4.66 -0.07
N VAL A 40 -10.19 3.78 0.90
CA VAL A 40 -8.87 3.14 1.09
C VAL A 40 -8.45 2.31 -0.12
N LEU A 41 -9.42 1.69 -0.80
CA LEU A 41 -9.22 0.84 -1.96
C LEU A 41 -10.22 1.22 -3.06
N GLU A 42 -9.71 1.45 -4.27
CA GLU A 42 -10.52 1.66 -5.47
C GLU A 42 -10.12 0.70 -6.59
N ARG A 43 -11.08 0.42 -7.47
CA ARG A 43 -10.83 -0.34 -8.70
C ARG A 43 -10.84 0.58 -9.91
N GLU A 44 -9.76 0.55 -10.67
CA GLU A 44 -9.61 1.25 -11.94
C GLU A 44 -9.33 0.22 -13.04
N GLY A 45 -10.38 -0.25 -13.72
CA GLY A 45 -10.26 -1.35 -14.68
C GLY A 45 -9.80 -2.65 -14.02
N ASP A 46 -8.62 -3.15 -14.40
CA ASP A 46 -7.96 -4.31 -13.80
C ASP A 46 -6.91 -3.92 -12.74
N MET A 47 -6.86 -2.65 -12.31
CA MET A 47 -5.99 -2.21 -11.23
C MET A 47 -6.78 -2.05 -9.93
N ALA A 48 -6.26 -2.62 -8.85
CA ALA A 48 -6.62 -2.25 -7.48
C ALA A 48 -5.66 -1.16 -7.01
N ARG A 49 -6.17 0.00 -6.58
CA ARG A 49 -5.39 1.14 -6.08
C ARG A 49 -5.65 1.36 -4.60
N ILE A 50 -4.59 1.39 -3.80
CA ILE A 50 -4.63 1.71 -2.36
C ILE A 50 -4.20 3.16 -2.16
N SER A 51 -5.00 3.91 -1.42
CA SER A 51 -4.73 5.30 -1.05
C SER A 51 -5.20 5.53 0.37
N PHE A 52 -4.26 5.69 1.30
CA PHE A 52 -4.55 5.78 2.72
C PHE A 52 -3.69 6.83 3.42
N GLU A 53 -4.34 7.62 4.25
CA GLU A 53 -3.71 8.50 5.23
C GLU A 53 -4.49 8.36 6.54
N GLY A 54 -3.83 7.96 7.63
CA GLY A 54 -4.52 7.74 8.90
C GLY A 54 -3.64 7.22 10.03
N VAL A 55 -4.28 6.64 11.04
CA VAL A 55 -3.63 6.19 12.28
C VAL A 55 -3.18 4.74 12.18
N TYR A 56 -3.92 3.90 11.46
CA TYR A 56 -3.62 2.47 11.36
C TYR A 56 -3.99 1.91 9.98
N PHE A 57 -3.08 1.13 9.40
CA PHE A 57 -3.31 0.37 8.18
C PHE A 57 -2.83 -1.08 8.38
N PRO A 58 -3.64 -2.09 8.05
CA PRO A 58 -3.31 -3.51 8.28
C PRO A 58 -2.35 -4.06 7.20
N VAL A 59 -1.11 -3.56 7.19
CA VAL A 59 -0.08 -3.90 6.17
C VAL A 59 0.10 -5.41 6.02
N ASP A 60 0.24 -6.14 7.13
CA ASP A 60 0.49 -7.59 7.08
C ASP A 60 -0.70 -8.37 6.49
N ALA A 61 -1.94 -7.96 6.79
CA ALA A 61 -3.13 -8.58 6.22
C ALA A 61 -3.21 -8.33 4.71
N VAL A 62 -2.93 -7.10 4.28
CA VAL A 62 -2.88 -6.76 2.84
C VAL A 62 -1.79 -7.55 2.12
N LEU A 63 -0.59 -7.64 2.69
CA LEU A 63 0.49 -8.43 2.10
C LEU A 63 0.18 -9.94 2.09
N ALA A 64 -0.52 -10.45 3.10
CA ALA A 64 -1.00 -11.83 3.11
C ALA A 64 -2.02 -12.09 1.99
N ALA A 65 -2.99 -11.19 1.81
CA ALA A 65 -3.96 -11.25 0.72
C ALA A 65 -3.28 -11.20 -0.66
N VAL A 66 -2.27 -10.32 -0.84
CA VAL A 66 -1.47 -10.28 -2.06
C VAL A 66 -0.76 -11.62 -2.29
N ARG A 67 -0.01 -12.13 -1.30
CA ARG A 67 0.76 -13.39 -1.44
C ARG A 67 -0.12 -14.59 -1.76
N ALA A 68 -1.32 -14.67 -1.19
CA ALA A 68 -2.24 -15.78 -1.39
C ALA A 68 -2.72 -15.91 -2.85
N GLN A 69 -2.66 -14.82 -3.62
CA GLN A 69 -3.20 -14.75 -4.97
C GLN A 69 -2.20 -14.30 -6.03
N LEU A 70 -0.94 -14.05 -5.65
CA LEU A 70 0.05 -13.43 -6.52
C LEU A 70 0.43 -14.37 -7.67
N ARG A 71 0.05 -13.99 -8.88
CA ARG A 71 0.41 -14.70 -10.12
C ARG A 71 1.63 -14.06 -10.78
N PRO A 72 2.40 -14.80 -11.60
CA PRO A 72 3.59 -14.27 -12.27
C PRO A 72 3.34 -13.02 -13.13
N GLU A 73 2.14 -12.87 -13.69
CA GLU A 73 1.76 -11.74 -14.54
C GLU A 73 1.41 -10.49 -13.71
N GLN A 74 1.14 -10.65 -12.42
CA GLN A 74 0.78 -9.55 -11.53
C GLN A 74 1.99 -8.74 -11.09
N ARG A 75 1.79 -7.42 -11.09
CA ARG A 75 2.76 -6.42 -10.76
C ARG A 75 2.15 -5.35 -9.88
N GLY A 76 3.00 -4.71 -9.09
CA GLY A 76 2.58 -3.58 -8.30
C GLY A 76 3.53 -3.24 -7.17
N LYS A 77 3.03 -2.42 -6.26
CA LYS A 77 3.76 -2.07 -5.05
C LYS A 77 2.82 -1.61 -3.94
N LEU A 78 3.34 -1.61 -2.72
CA LEU A 78 2.76 -0.97 -1.55
C LEU A 78 3.86 -0.19 -0.82
N ASP A 79 3.74 1.13 -0.83
CA ASP A 79 4.62 2.06 -0.14
C ASP A 79 3.98 2.43 1.21
N VAL A 80 4.68 2.14 2.30
CA VAL A 80 4.28 2.44 3.68
C VAL A 80 5.21 3.52 4.23
N LEU A 81 4.69 4.73 4.41
CA LEU A 81 5.40 5.87 4.98
C LEU A 81 4.99 6.01 6.44
N ASP A 82 5.90 5.62 7.32
CA ASP A 82 5.81 5.77 8.76
C ASP A 82 6.47 7.09 9.14
N LEU A 83 5.66 8.12 9.39
CA LEU A 83 6.12 9.48 9.64
C LEU A 83 6.64 9.67 11.07
N GLU A 84 6.25 8.79 12.00
CA GLU A 84 6.80 8.77 13.36
C GLU A 84 8.19 8.16 13.40
N ALA A 85 8.39 7.01 12.75
CA ALA A 85 9.71 6.36 12.63
C ALA A 85 10.59 6.97 11.52
N TRP A 86 10.05 7.94 10.77
CA TRP A 86 10.69 8.61 9.64
C TRP A 86 11.25 7.62 8.58
N ARG A 87 10.42 6.66 8.18
CA ARG A 87 10.81 5.51 7.36
C ARG A 87 9.84 5.23 6.24
N LEU A 88 10.36 4.97 5.04
CA LEU A 88 9.64 4.35 3.93
C LEU A 88 9.93 2.85 3.93
N THR A 89 8.89 2.03 3.84
CA THR A 89 9.00 0.62 3.45
C THR A 89 8.23 0.41 2.16
N ARG A 90 8.93 -0.05 1.11
CA ARG A 90 8.35 -0.41 -0.18
C ARG A 90 8.28 -1.91 -0.29
N HIS A 91 7.08 -2.43 -0.51
CA HIS A 91 6.83 -3.81 -0.92
C HIS A 91 6.56 -3.82 -2.42
N THR A 92 7.42 -4.45 -3.22
CA THR A 92 7.22 -4.62 -4.66
C THR A 92 6.63 -6.01 -4.92
N PHE A 93 5.64 -6.07 -5.81
CA PHE A 93 5.02 -7.30 -6.28
C PHE A 93 5.45 -7.51 -7.73
N ASP A 94 6.19 -8.59 -7.99
CA ASP A 94 6.61 -8.95 -9.34
C ASP A 94 6.98 -10.44 -9.39
N GLN A 95 6.76 -11.07 -10.54
CA GLN A 95 7.11 -12.47 -10.80
C GLN A 95 6.63 -13.46 -9.72
N GLY A 96 5.41 -13.27 -9.19
CA GLY A 96 4.86 -14.15 -8.16
C GLY A 96 5.51 -13.99 -6.78
N ALA A 97 6.32 -12.95 -6.56
CA ALA A 97 7.02 -12.72 -5.30
C ALA A 97 6.77 -11.31 -4.75
N VAL A 98 6.82 -11.21 -3.41
CA VAL A 98 6.84 -9.92 -2.69
C VAL A 98 8.25 -9.66 -2.21
N ARG A 99 8.84 -8.54 -2.62
CA ARG A 99 10.16 -8.07 -2.16
C ARG A 99 9.99 -6.80 -1.35
N SER A 100 10.70 -6.68 -0.23
CA SER A 100 10.57 -5.52 0.66
C SER A 100 11.91 -4.82 0.82
N HIS A 101 11.88 -3.50 0.80
CA HIS A 101 13.03 -2.65 1.06
C HIS A 101 12.60 -1.46 1.93
N SER A 102 13.44 -1.09 2.89
CA SER A 102 13.18 0.05 3.78
C SER A 102 14.32 1.05 3.72
N ALA A 103 13.98 2.33 3.73
CA ALA A 103 14.93 3.44 3.77
C ALA A 103 14.42 4.53 4.72
N SER A 104 15.34 5.33 5.26
CA SER A 104 14.98 6.57 5.95
C SER A 104 14.33 7.53 4.96
N LEU A 105 13.31 8.28 5.39
CA LEU A 105 12.68 9.30 4.55
C LEU A 105 13.67 10.42 4.15
N ASN A 106 14.73 10.66 4.93
CA ASN A 106 15.79 11.59 4.55
C ASN A 106 16.46 11.18 3.22
N SER A 107 16.83 9.91 3.10
CA SER A 107 17.48 9.37 1.90
C SER A 107 16.55 9.34 0.68
N VAL A 108 15.23 9.31 0.89
CA VAL A 108 14.23 9.35 -0.19
C VAL A 108 14.03 10.78 -0.69
N LEU A 109 14.06 11.77 0.20
CA LEU A 109 13.94 13.18 -0.17
C LEU A 109 15.20 13.70 -0.87
N ASP A 110 16.38 13.25 -0.47
CA ASP A 110 17.65 13.61 -1.13
C ASP A 110 17.73 13.12 -2.60
N TYR A 111 17.01 12.05 -2.94
CA TYR A 111 16.94 11.50 -4.31
C TYR A 111 15.74 11.99 -5.12
N SER A 112 14.90 12.87 -4.56
CA SER A 112 13.77 13.49 -5.26
C SER A 112 14.15 14.80 -5.98
N GLY A 113 15.42 14.94 -6.35
CA GLY A 113 15.89 15.95 -7.29
C GLY A 113 15.45 15.61 -8.71
N PHE A 114 14.72 16.55 -9.32
CA PHE A 114 14.42 16.60 -10.76
C PHE A 114 15.69 16.59 -11.62
#